data_AF-A0A7S2U456-F1
#
_entry.id   AF-A0A7S2U456-F1
#
_cell.length_a   1.000
_cell.length_b   1.000
_cell.length_c   1.000
_cell.angle_alpha   90.00
_cell.angle_beta   90.00
_cell.angle_gamma   90.00
#
_symmetry.space_group_name_H-M   'P 1'
#
loop_
_entity.id
_entity.type
_entity.pdbx_description
1 polymer ?
#
loop_
_entity_poly.entity_id
_entity_poly.type
_entity_poly.pdbx_seq_one_letter_code
_entity_poly.pdbx_strand_id
1 'polypeptide(L)'
;LAGRHRMRRRRKTKAAAPGPSLSDLRERTKKHLNHKSHTPKDVGNREFKARNFEAAVEAYSLAISAEKKDPTLYSNRSAAYCALGKFGKALNDAKTALAMDPKWPKAYFRLGYAEEKMSQ
;
A
#
# COMPACT_ATOMS: atom_id res chain seq x y z
N LEU A 1 -51.19 -58.13 -25.88
CA LEU A 1 -51.39 -56.67 -25.72
C LEU A 1 -50.71 -56.24 -24.42
N ALA A 2 -49.83 -55.23 -24.51
CA ALA A 2 -49.09 -54.54 -23.43
C ALA A 2 -48.09 -55.41 -22.61
N GLY A 3 -46.90 -54.96 -22.22
CA GLY A 3 -46.36 -53.60 -22.19
C GLY A 3 -44.84 -53.59 -22.29
N ARG A 4 -44.32 -52.62 -23.05
CA ARG A 4 -42.88 -52.35 -23.19
C ARG A 4 -42.35 -51.80 -21.86
N HIS A 5 -41.54 -52.58 -21.16
CA HIS A 5 -40.86 -52.17 -19.93
C HIS A 5 -39.68 -51.24 -20.30
N ARG A 6 -39.93 -49.93 -20.33
CA ARG A 6 -38.87 -48.92 -20.51
C ARG A 6 -38.07 -48.81 -19.21
N MET A 7 -36.88 -49.43 -19.17
CA MET A 7 -35.90 -49.16 -18.12
C MET A 7 -35.55 -47.66 -18.11
N ARG A 8 -35.94 -46.96 -17.05
CA ARG A 8 -35.47 -45.60 -16.75
C ARG A 8 -33.98 -45.67 -16.38
N ARG A 9 -33.10 -45.22 -17.28
CA ARG A 9 -31.70 -44.91 -16.95
C ARG A 9 -31.71 -43.83 -15.85
N ARG A 10 -31.37 -44.21 -14.61
CA ARG A 10 -31.10 -43.25 -13.53
C ARG A 10 -29.86 -42.43 -13.94
N ARG A 11 -30.06 -41.19 -14.39
CA ARG A 11 -28.98 -40.20 -14.46
C ARG A 11 -28.47 -40.02 -13.03
N LYS A 12 -27.26 -40.48 -12.73
CA LYS A 12 -26.56 -40.11 -11.50
C LYS A 12 -26.33 -38.60 -11.57
N THR A 13 -27.18 -37.83 -10.91
CA THR A 13 -26.91 -36.42 -10.64
C THR A 13 -25.68 -36.39 -9.74
N LYS A 14 -24.54 -36.02 -10.29
CA LYS A 14 -23.33 -35.71 -9.51
C LYS A 14 -23.74 -34.57 -8.58
N ALA A 15 -23.86 -34.84 -7.28
CA ALA A 15 -24.15 -33.81 -6.30
C ALA A 15 -23.08 -32.72 -6.45
N ALA A 16 -23.49 -31.51 -6.81
CA ALA A 16 -22.61 -30.36 -6.78
C ALA A 16 -22.11 -30.22 -5.34
N ALA A 17 -20.79 -30.17 -5.17
CA ALA A 17 -20.20 -29.93 -3.86
C ALA A 17 -20.84 -28.68 -3.23
N PRO A 18 -21.11 -28.68 -1.91
CA PRO A 18 -21.62 -27.48 -1.26
C PRO A 18 -20.62 -26.34 -1.50
N GLY A 19 -21.12 -25.21 -2.02
CA GLY A 19 -20.33 -24.00 -2.18
C GLY A 19 -19.73 -23.58 -0.83
N PRO A 20 -18.61 -22.85 -0.82
CA PRO A 20 -17.93 -22.47 0.42
C PRO A 20 -18.91 -21.74 1.35
N SER A 21 -18.94 -22.14 2.61
CA SER A 21 -19.89 -21.62 3.59
C SER A 21 -19.61 -20.13 3.87
N LEU A 22 -20.60 -19.41 4.39
CA LEU A 22 -20.44 -18.00 4.79
C LEU A 22 -19.32 -17.83 5.83
N SER A 23 -19.10 -18.84 6.68
CA SER A 23 -17.96 -18.95 7.60
C SER A 23 -16.63 -19.09 6.87
N ASP A 24 -16.56 -19.90 5.80
CA ASP A 24 -15.35 -20.07 4.99
C ASP A 24 -14.98 -18.78 4.25
N LEU A 25 -15.97 -18.06 3.70
CA LEU A 25 -15.74 -16.73 3.12
C LEU A 25 -15.25 -15.73 4.17
N ARG A 26 -15.80 -15.79 5.39
CA ARG A 26 -15.41 -14.92 6.51
C ARG A 26 -14.03 -15.25 7.06
N GLU A 27 -13.61 -16.52 7.05
CA GLU A 27 -12.24 -16.91 7.38
C GLU A 27 -11.27 -16.54 6.27
N ARG A 28 -11.68 -16.66 4.99
CA ARG A 28 -10.87 -16.25 3.84
C ARG A 28 -10.64 -14.74 3.83
N THR A 29 -11.65 -13.94 4.19
CA THR A 29 -11.46 -12.49 4.41
C THR A 29 -10.62 -12.22 5.65
N LYS A 30 -10.82 -12.91 6.79
CA LYS A 30 -9.96 -12.76 7.99
C LYS A 30 -8.49 -13.10 7.73
N LYS A 31 -8.19 -14.09 6.87
CA LYS A 31 -6.81 -14.44 6.48
C LYS A 31 -6.17 -13.38 5.57
N HIS A 32 -6.98 -12.62 4.83
CA HIS A 32 -6.55 -11.44 4.08
C HIS A 32 -6.50 -10.15 4.94
N LEU A 33 -7.28 -10.08 6.02
CA LEU A 33 -7.15 -9.09 7.10
C LEU A 33 -6.07 -9.55 8.11
N ASN A 34 -4.92 -9.98 7.60
CA ASN A 34 -3.78 -10.30 8.44
C ASN A 34 -3.37 -9.02 9.18
N HIS A 35 -3.78 -9.00 10.43
CA HIS A 35 -3.67 -7.96 11.43
C HIS A 35 -2.20 -7.69 11.78
N LYS A 36 -1.47 -7.07 10.84
CA LYS A 36 -0.57 -6.00 11.22
C LYS A 36 -1.31 -4.74 10.83
N SER A 37 -1.75 -3.98 11.82
CA SER A 37 -2.09 -2.57 11.61
C SER A 37 -0.85 -1.93 11.00
N HIS A 38 -0.74 -1.92 9.68
CA HIS A 38 0.35 -1.26 9.01
C HIS A 38 0.18 0.20 9.32
N THR A 39 1.13 0.75 10.07
CA THR A 39 1.13 2.18 10.35
C THR A 39 1.11 2.91 9.01
N PRO A 40 0.55 4.12 8.91
CA PRO A 40 0.59 4.88 7.65
C PRO A 40 2.03 5.03 7.12
N LYS A 41 3.03 5.04 8.02
CA LYS A 41 4.46 4.95 7.70
C LYS A 41 4.83 3.65 6.97
N ASP A 42 4.41 2.50 7.49
CA ASP A 42 4.66 1.19 6.86
C ASP A 42 3.98 1.06 5.51
N VAL A 43 2.76 1.58 5.39
CA VAL A 43 2.04 1.65 4.11
C VAL A 43 2.83 2.51 3.14
N GLY A 44 3.25 3.72 3.53
CA GLY A 44 4.05 4.60 2.69
C GLY A 44 5.35 3.93 2.23
N ASN A 45 6.06 3.25 3.14
CA ASN A 45 7.28 2.50 2.82
C ASN A 45 7.03 1.35 1.83
N ARG A 46 5.91 0.65 1.96
CA ARG A 46 5.54 -0.43 1.05
C ARG A 46 5.21 0.12 -0.35
N GLU A 47 4.38 1.15 -0.43
CA GLU A 47 4.02 1.78 -1.70
C GLU A 47 5.24 2.41 -2.39
N PHE A 48 6.15 3.02 -1.62
CA PHE A 48 7.41 3.55 -2.14
C PHE A 48 8.26 2.45 -2.78
N LYS A 49 8.39 1.29 -2.12
CA LYS A 49 9.11 0.12 -2.67
C LYS A 49 8.40 -0.46 -3.90
N ALA A 50 7.07 -0.40 -3.93
CA ALA A 50 6.27 -0.80 -5.08
C ALA A 50 6.35 0.21 -6.26
N ARG A 51 7.09 1.32 -6.10
CA ARG A 51 7.17 2.45 -7.06
C ARG A 51 5.83 3.19 -7.25
N ASN A 52 4.87 2.96 -6.36
CA ASN A 52 3.61 3.69 -6.31
C ASN A 52 3.80 4.99 -5.51
N PHE A 53 4.53 5.94 -6.09
CA PHE A 53 4.97 7.13 -5.35
C PHE A 53 3.83 8.06 -4.94
N GLU A 54 2.74 8.14 -5.71
CA GLU A 54 1.56 8.93 -5.34
C GLU A 54 0.88 8.37 -4.08
N ALA A 55 0.62 7.06 -4.06
CA ALA A 55 0.07 6.39 -2.88
C ALA A 55 1.01 6.48 -1.67
N ALA A 56 2.33 6.42 -1.91
CA ALA A 56 3.33 6.61 -0.86
C ALA A 56 3.25 8.02 -0.24
N VAL A 57 3.11 9.06 -1.07
CA VAL A 57 2.95 10.46 -0.60
C VAL A 57 1.71 10.61 0.28
N GLU A 58 0.58 10.03 -0.14
CA GLU A 58 -0.67 10.08 0.63
C GLU A 58 -0.50 9.37 1.99
N ALA A 59 0.06 8.17 1.98
CA ALA A 59 0.30 7.40 3.19
C ALA A 59 1.28 8.09 4.16
N TYR A 60 2.35 8.71 3.64
CA TYR A 60 3.25 9.52 4.46
C TYR A 60 2.57 10.80 4.98
N SER A 61 1.66 11.41 4.23
CA SER A 61 0.92 12.59 4.69
C SER A 61 -0.06 12.25 5.82
N LEU A 62 -0.68 11.07 5.76
CA LEU A 62 -1.44 10.50 6.88
C LEU A 62 -0.53 10.21 8.08
N ALA A 63 0.66 9.64 7.84
CA ALA A 63 1.64 9.38 8.89
C ALA A 63 2.08 10.68 9.58
N ILE A 64 2.36 11.73 8.82
CA ILE A 64 2.75 13.05 9.33
C ILE A 64 1.62 13.67 10.14
N SER A 65 0.36 13.49 9.71
CA SER A 65 -0.79 13.99 10.47
C SER A 65 -0.89 13.36 11.86
N ALA A 66 -0.51 12.09 11.99
CA ALA A 66 -0.46 11.37 13.27
C ALA A 66 0.82 11.67 14.08
N GLU A 67 1.99 11.67 13.42
CA GLU A 67 3.31 11.79 14.01
C GLU A 67 4.07 13.01 13.42
N LYS A 68 3.61 14.23 13.75
CA LYS A 68 4.16 15.48 13.20
C LYS A 68 5.63 15.77 13.53
N LYS A 69 6.24 14.99 14.43
CA LYS A 69 7.60 15.22 14.96
C LYS A 69 8.64 14.23 14.45
N ASP A 70 8.29 13.32 13.54
CA ASP A 70 9.26 12.38 12.96
C ASP A 70 9.88 12.96 11.67
N PRO A 71 11.15 13.41 11.68
CA PRO A 71 11.82 13.90 10.47
C PRO A 71 11.87 12.84 9.37
N THR A 72 11.86 11.55 9.76
CA THR A 72 11.91 10.42 8.84
C THR A 72 10.78 10.44 7.82
N LEU A 73 9.57 10.82 8.27
CA LEU A 73 8.40 10.87 7.42
C LEU A 73 8.51 11.97 6.36
N TYR A 74 9.01 13.14 6.73
CA TYR A 74 9.24 14.24 5.79
C TYR A 74 10.28 13.87 4.73
N SER A 75 11.41 13.28 5.13
CA SER A 75 12.44 12.85 4.17
C SER A 75 11.99 11.71 3.25
N ASN A 76 11.16 10.78 3.75
CA ASN A 76 10.59 9.71 2.92
C ASN A 76 9.55 10.26 1.94
N ARG A 77 8.71 11.21 2.37
CA ARG A 77 7.78 11.91 1.46
C ARG A 77 8.51 12.77 0.44
N SER A 78 9.61 13.43 0.83
CA SER A 78 10.52 14.12 -0.09
C SER A 78 11.06 13.18 -1.17
N ALA A 79 11.53 11.98 -0.79
CA ALA A 79 11.98 10.99 -1.75
C ALA A 79 10.88 10.57 -2.75
N ALA A 80 9.65 10.40 -2.27
CA ALA A 80 8.50 10.07 -3.10
C ALA A 80 8.17 11.22 -4.08
N TYR A 81 8.20 12.47 -3.61
CA TYR A 81 8.03 13.63 -4.49
C TYR A 81 9.13 13.78 -5.54
N CYS A 82 10.39 13.52 -5.17
CA CYS A 82 11.50 13.47 -6.12
C CYS A 82 11.26 12.43 -7.23
N ALA A 83 10.75 11.26 -6.88
CA ALA A 83 10.43 10.22 -7.85
C ALA A 83 9.24 10.58 -8.76
N LEU A 84 8.35 11.47 -8.31
CA LEU A 84 7.24 12.04 -9.08
C LEU A 84 7.64 13.28 -9.91
N GLY A 85 8.89 13.73 -9.85
CA GLY A 85 9.33 14.98 -10.48
C GLY A 85 8.80 16.25 -9.80
N LYS A 86 8.17 16.13 -8.62
CA LYS A 86 7.62 17.26 -7.86
C LYS A 86 8.71 17.88 -6.96
N PHE A 87 9.81 18.33 -7.57
CA PHE A 87 11.02 18.74 -6.85
C PHE A 87 10.80 19.90 -5.87
N GLY A 88 9.97 20.89 -6.21
CA GLY A 88 9.65 21.99 -5.27
C GLY A 88 8.98 21.52 -3.98
N LYS A 89 8.11 20.50 -4.04
CA LYS A 89 7.52 19.89 -2.84
C LYS A 89 8.54 19.04 -2.07
N ALA A 90 9.35 18.29 -2.80
CA ALA A 90 10.42 17.50 -2.20
C ALA A 90 11.43 18.36 -1.43
N LEU A 91 11.74 19.54 -1.97
CA LEU A 91 12.63 20.51 -1.37
C LEU A 91 12.09 21.01 -0.03
N ASN A 92 10.81 21.39 0.01
CA ASN A 92 10.18 21.88 1.23
C ASN A 92 10.17 20.80 2.33
N ASP A 93 9.87 19.55 1.96
CA ASP A 93 9.91 18.42 2.89
C ASP A 93 11.35 18.14 3.40
N ALA A 94 12.37 18.24 2.53
CA ALA A 94 13.76 18.08 2.95
C ALA A 94 14.22 19.19 3.90
N LYS A 95 13.82 20.45 3.63
CA LYS A 95 14.06 21.59 4.53
C LYS A 95 13.37 21.39 5.88
N THR A 96 12.14 20.89 5.89
CA THR A 96 11.40 20.58 7.11
C THR A 96 12.09 19.48 7.92
N ALA A 97 12.56 18.41 7.26
CA ALA A 97 13.31 17.35 7.92
C ALA A 97 14.62 17.86 8.56
N LEU A 98 15.35 18.76 7.89
CA LEU A 98 16.56 19.39 8.42
C LEU A 98 16.28 20.39 9.55
N ALA A 99 15.15 21.10 9.49
CA ALA A 99 14.75 21.98 10.59
C ALA A 99 14.44 21.19 11.87
N MET A 100 13.97 19.94 11.72
CA MET A 100 13.70 19.03 12.84
C MET A 100 14.95 18.32 13.36
N ASP A 101 15.76 17.77 12.44
CA ASP A 101 17.06 17.17 12.76
C ASP A 101 18.15 17.74 11.84
N PRO A 102 18.83 18.81 12.28
CA PRO A 102 19.90 19.44 11.50
C PRO A 102 21.13 18.55 11.32
N LYS A 103 21.25 17.45 12.07
CA LYS A 103 22.40 16.54 11.98
C LYS A 103 22.11 15.36 11.07
N TRP A 104 20.95 15.32 10.41
CA TRP A 104 20.54 14.13 9.67
C TRP A 104 21.11 14.06 8.24
N PRO A 105 22.06 13.16 7.95
CA PRO A 105 22.78 13.18 6.67
C PRO A 105 21.87 12.85 5.47
N LYS A 106 20.86 11.99 5.67
CA LYS A 106 19.92 11.63 4.61
C LYS A 106 19.06 12.81 4.18
N ALA A 107 18.72 13.72 5.08
CA ALA A 107 17.93 14.90 4.74
C ALA A 107 18.73 15.89 3.89
N TYR A 108 20.02 16.07 4.17
CA TYR A 108 20.92 16.84 3.29
C TYR A 108 21.04 16.23 1.89
N PHE A 109 21.15 14.90 1.79
CA PHE A 109 21.15 14.23 0.50
C PHE A 109 19.86 14.50 -0.30
N ARG A 110 18.69 14.43 0.36
CA ARG A 110 17.40 14.73 -0.27
C ARG A 110 17.31 16.19 -0.71
N LEU A 111 17.81 17.12 0.10
CA LEU A 111 17.85 18.53 -0.22
C LEU A 111 18.71 18.79 -1.46
N GLY A 112 19.96 18.32 -1.46
CA GLY A 112 20.88 18.51 -2.58
C GLY A 112 20.35 17.91 -3.88
N TYR A 113 19.78 16.70 -3.82
CA TYR A 113 19.16 16.08 -4.98
C TYR A 113 17.96 16.88 -5.51
N ALA A 114 17.10 17.39 -4.63
CA ALA A 114 15.94 18.19 -5.03
C ALA A 114 16.34 19.54 -5.64
N GLU A 115 17.33 20.25 -5.07
CA GLU A 115 17.88 21.50 -5.61
C GLU A 115 18.52 21.25 -7.00
N GLU A 116 19.35 20.21 -7.14
CA GLU A 116 19.99 19.85 -8.41
C GLU A 116 18.96 19.60 -9.52
N LYS A 117 17.91 18.84 -9.21
CA LYS A 117 16.85 18.52 -10.17
C LYS A 117 15.92 19.69 -10.48
N MET A 118 15.85 20.69 -9.62
CA MET A 118 15.06 21.90 -9.85
C MET A 118 15.81 22.92 -10.71
N SER A 119 17.15 22.87 -10.72
CA SER A 119 18.01 23.77 -11.48
C SER A 119 18.31 23.32 -12.92
N GLN A 120 17.86 22.13 -13.32
CA GLN A 120 17.97 21.58 -14.68
C GLN A 120 16.67 21.77 -15.45
#